data_AF-A0A2N3FD17-F1
#
_entry.id   AF-A0A2N3FD17-F1
#
_cell.length_a   1.000
_cell.length_b   1.000
_cell.length_c   1.000
_cell.angle_alpha   90.00
_cell.angle_beta   90.00
_cell.angle_gamma   90.00
#
_symmetry.space_group_name_H-M   'P 1'
#
loop_
_entity.id
_entity.type
_entity.pdbx_description
1 polymer ?
#
loop_
_entity_poly.entity_id
_entity_poly.type
_entity_poly.pdbx_seq_one_letter_code
_entity_poly.pdbx_strand_id
1 'polypeptide(L)'
;MTTSDAIQLVTAVAAVGAAVVALEISAKDRRNAIEVSRADRQEATKRQVLLLRLEAAIRLEENAARGGSTDPAESSRMGAEALSLVAALGPKYVPDQWQRRIGVAGDLEEALTDATLPEMVKMQIEAGLAIDKIEAELRLLEGD
;
A
#
# COMPACT_ATOMS: atom_id res chain seq x y z
N MET A 1 -49.13 -44.76 20.74
CA MET A 1 -48.21 -44.08 19.81
C MET A 1 -48.08 -44.99 18.59
N THR A 2 -48.54 -44.54 17.44
CA THR A 2 -48.44 -45.34 16.20
C THR A 2 -47.03 -45.22 15.62
N THR A 3 -46.62 -46.17 14.79
CA THR A 3 -45.33 -46.13 14.08
C THR A 3 -45.18 -44.86 13.24
N SER A 4 -46.30 -44.31 12.75
CA SER A 4 -46.34 -43.05 12.00
C SER A 4 -45.99 -41.84 12.86
N ASP A 5 -46.53 -41.76 14.09
CA ASP A 5 -46.23 -40.66 15.03
C ASP A 5 -44.74 -40.65 15.42
N ALA A 6 -44.16 -41.84 15.63
CA ALA A 6 -42.74 -41.99 15.96
C ALA A 6 -41.83 -41.52 14.82
N ILE A 7 -42.18 -41.85 13.57
CA ILE A 7 -41.44 -41.42 12.38
C ILE A 7 -41.53 -39.90 12.23
N GLN A 8 -42.72 -39.32 12.36
CA GLN A 8 -42.91 -37.86 12.28
C GLN A 8 -42.11 -37.11 13.34
N LEU A 9 -42.08 -37.60 14.58
CA LEU A 9 -41.29 -37.00 15.66
C LEU A 9 -39.79 -37.03 15.34
N VAL A 10 -39.27 -38.17 14.87
CA VAL A 10 -37.85 -38.31 14.49
C VAL A 10 -37.51 -37.37 13.33
N THR A 11 -38.37 -37.28 12.32
CA THR A 11 -38.17 -36.34 11.19
C THR A 11 -38.17 -34.89 11.66
N ALA A 12 -39.07 -34.51 12.56
CA ALA A 12 -39.12 -33.14 13.09
C ALA A 12 -37.84 -32.78 13.87
N VAL A 13 -37.36 -33.69 14.74
CA VAL A 13 -36.12 -33.49 15.49
C VAL A 13 -34.90 -33.40 14.55
N ALA A 14 -34.84 -34.27 13.54
CA ALA A 14 -33.77 -34.23 12.54
C ALA A 14 -33.78 -32.92 11.73
N ALA A 15 -34.97 -32.42 11.35
CA ALA A 15 -35.10 -31.16 10.63
C ALA A 15 -34.65 -29.96 11.46
N VAL A 16 -35.01 -29.92 12.75
CA VAL A 16 -34.56 -28.87 13.68
C VAL A 16 -33.04 -28.96 13.88
N GLY A 17 -32.50 -30.17 14.07
CA GLY A 17 -31.06 -30.37 14.18
C GLY A 17 -30.29 -29.88 12.95
N ALA A 18 -30.78 -30.20 11.76
CA ALA A 18 -30.21 -29.72 10.50
C ALA A 18 -30.28 -28.19 10.37
N ALA A 19 -31.39 -27.57 10.78
CA ALA A 19 -31.55 -26.13 10.75
C ALA A 19 -30.55 -25.41 11.67
N VAL A 20 -30.30 -25.93 12.88
CA VAL A 20 -29.31 -25.37 13.81
C VAL A 20 -27.91 -25.47 13.24
N VAL A 21 -27.52 -26.64 12.72
CA VAL A 21 -26.20 -26.84 12.11
C VAL A 21 -26.01 -25.92 10.89
N ALA A 22 -27.03 -25.75 10.06
CA ALA A 22 -26.98 -24.85 8.91
C ALA A 22 -26.76 -23.39 9.33
N LEU A 23 -27.39 -22.94 10.42
CA LEU A 23 -27.18 -21.59 10.96
C LEU A 23 -25.76 -21.40 11.48
N GLU A 24 -25.20 -22.39 12.18
CA GLU A 24 -23.82 -22.32 12.67
C GLU A 24 -22.80 -22.29 11.54
N ILE A 25 -22.95 -23.16 10.53
CA ILE A 25 -22.08 -23.17 9.35
C ILE A 25 -22.19 -21.84 8.62
N SER A 26 -23.41 -21.33 8.39
CA SER A 26 -23.61 -20.02 7.74
C SER A 26 -22.97 -18.88 8.52
N ALA A 27 -23.09 -18.88 9.86
CA ALA A 27 -22.45 -17.87 10.70
C ALA A 27 -20.92 -17.96 10.66
N LYS A 28 -20.36 -19.18 10.66
CA LYS A 28 -18.92 -19.41 10.58
C LYS A 28 -18.36 -19.03 9.20
N ASP A 29 -19.04 -19.43 8.13
CA ASP A 29 -18.67 -19.07 6.76
C ASP A 29 -18.71 -17.57 6.56
N ARG A 30 -19.72 -16.88 7.11
CA ARG A 30 -19.80 -15.42 7.04
C ARG A 30 -18.62 -14.75 7.76
N ARG A 31 -18.20 -15.26 8.92
CA ARG A 31 -17.02 -14.74 9.64
C ARG A 31 -15.74 -14.97 8.86
N ASN A 32 -15.54 -16.19 8.36
CA ASN A 32 -14.37 -16.55 7.57
C ASN A 32 -14.29 -15.73 6.27
N ALA A 33 -15.41 -15.54 5.57
CA ALA A 33 -15.46 -14.72 4.36
C ALA A 33 -15.09 -13.25 4.62
N ILE A 34 -15.51 -12.69 5.76
CA ILE A 34 -15.11 -11.34 6.18
C ILE A 34 -13.61 -11.29 6.48
N GLU A 35 -13.08 -12.28 7.20
CA GLU A 35 -11.67 -12.35 7.55
C GLU A 35 -10.77 -12.49 6.31
N VAL A 36 -11.12 -13.40 5.40
CA VAL A 36 -10.43 -13.58 4.12
C VAL A 36 -10.53 -12.30 3.28
N SER A 37 -11.70 -11.68 3.18
CA SER A 37 -11.85 -10.43 2.43
C SER A 37 -11.01 -9.28 3.01
N ARG A 38 -10.82 -9.23 4.33
CA ARG A 38 -9.94 -8.23 4.97
C ARG A 38 -8.48 -8.51 4.66
N ALA A 39 -8.05 -9.76 4.77
CA ALA A 39 -6.68 -10.17 4.43
C ALA A 39 -6.35 -9.87 2.96
N ASP A 40 -7.27 -10.19 2.04
CA ASP A 40 -7.10 -9.95 0.61
C ASP A 40 -6.99 -8.46 0.28
N ARG A 41 -7.78 -7.59 0.95
CA ARG A 41 -7.66 -6.13 0.79
C ARG A 41 -6.29 -5.63 1.23
N GLN A 42 -5.84 -6.04 2.41
CA GLN A 42 -4.53 -5.66 2.93
C GLN A 42 -3.38 -6.07 1.99
N GLU A 43 -3.43 -7.30 1.45
CA GLU A 43 -2.43 -7.77 0.48
C GLU A 43 -2.54 -7.05 -0.87
N ALA A 44 -3.75 -6.75 -1.34
CA ALA A 44 -3.95 -5.97 -2.56
C ALA A 44 -3.33 -4.57 -2.44
N THR A 45 -3.51 -3.89 -1.32
CA THR A 45 -2.94 -2.56 -1.09
C THR A 45 -1.42 -2.59 -0.99
N LYS A 46 -0.85 -3.55 -0.26
CA LYS A 46 0.62 -3.75 -0.25
C LYS A 46 1.15 -3.93 -1.66
N ARG A 47 0.46 -4.74 -2.47
CA ARG A 47 0.83 -4.97 -3.87
C ARG A 47 0.73 -3.69 -4.71
N GLN A 48 -0.33 -2.89 -4.57
CA GLN A 48 -0.48 -1.62 -5.28
C GLN A 48 0.64 -0.63 -4.96
N VAL A 49 0.98 -0.49 -3.68
CA VAL A 49 2.10 0.36 -3.23
C VAL A 49 3.43 -0.11 -3.83
N LEU A 50 3.67 -1.42 -3.85
CA LEU A 50 4.89 -1.97 -4.46
C LEU A 50 4.93 -1.75 -5.98
N LEU A 51 3.78 -1.81 -6.67
CA LEU A 51 3.71 -1.52 -8.11
C LEU A 51 3.99 -0.05 -8.41
N LEU A 52 3.45 0.88 -7.60
CA LEU A 52 3.76 2.31 -7.72
C LEU A 52 5.26 2.57 -7.56
N ARG A 53 5.88 1.96 -6.54
CA ARG A 53 7.32 2.09 -6.32
C ARG A 53 8.15 1.43 -7.43
N LEU A 54 7.69 0.30 -7.96
CA LEU A 54 8.35 -0.34 -9.10
C LEU A 54 8.32 0.58 -10.34
N GLU A 55 7.19 1.22 -10.61
CA GLU A 55 7.07 2.20 -11.70
C GLU A 55 8.03 3.39 -11.50
N ALA A 56 8.11 3.92 -10.28
CA ALA A 56 9.07 4.98 -9.96
C ALA A 56 10.53 4.53 -10.16
N ALA A 57 10.87 3.29 -9.79
CA ALA A 57 12.20 2.73 -9.99
C ALA A 57 12.55 2.55 -11.47
N ILE A 58 11.61 2.04 -12.28
CA ILE A 58 11.79 1.91 -13.74
C ILE A 58 12.02 3.28 -14.36
N ARG A 59 11.21 4.28 -14.01
CA ARG A 59 11.39 5.65 -14.52
C ARG A 59 12.73 6.26 -14.11
N LEU A 60 13.22 5.95 -12.91
CA LEU A 60 14.52 6.42 -12.44
C LEU A 60 15.66 5.75 -13.24
N GLU A 61 15.52 4.47 -13.54
CA GLU A 61 16.45 3.76 -14.43
C GLU A 61 16.46 4.35 -15.83
N GLU A 62 15.28 4.56 -16.43
CA GLU A 62 15.15 5.18 -17.76
C GLU A 62 15.78 6.57 -17.81
N ASN A 63 15.53 7.40 -16.78
CA ASN A 63 16.12 8.73 -16.66
C ASN A 63 17.65 8.65 -16.59
N ALA A 64 18.20 7.71 -15.81
CA ALA A 64 19.64 7.47 -15.73
C ALA A 64 20.22 6.96 -17.06
N ALA A 65 19.52 6.05 -17.75
CA ALA A 65 19.95 5.46 -19.00
C ALA A 65 20.01 6.46 -20.16
N ARG A 66 19.21 7.54 -20.11
CA ARG A 66 19.28 8.64 -21.09
C ARG A 66 20.64 9.37 -21.10
N GLY A 67 21.47 9.21 -20.08
CA GLY A 67 22.87 9.68 -20.10
C GLY A 67 23.07 11.20 -19.99
N GLY A 68 22.00 11.94 -19.68
CA GLY A 68 22.02 13.40 -19.59
C GLY A 68 21.86 14.10 -20.93
N SER A 69 21.57 15.41 -20.89
CA SER A 69 21.40 16.25 -22.08
C SER A 69 22.40 17.40 -22.06
N THR A 70 22.89 17.78 -23.24
CA THR A 70 23.69 19.00 -23.42
C THR A 70 22.82 20.26 -23.43
N ASP A 71 21.50 20.12 -23.61
CA ASP A 71 20.55 21.20 -23.42
C ASP A 71 20.37 21.46 -21.91
N PRO A 72 20.71 22.66 -21.40
CA PRO A 72 20.57 22.99 -19.99
C PRO A 72 19.14 22.86 -19.46
N ALA A 73 18.13 23.15 -20.30
CA ALA A 73 16.74 23.04 -19.90
C ALA A 73 16.34 21.58 -19.69
N GLU A 74 16.71 20.70 -20.62
CA GLU A 74 16.45 19.26 -20.49
C GLU A 74 17.25 18.63 -19.35
N SER A 75 18.52 19.00 -19.18
CA SER A 75 19.35 18.52 -18.07
C SER A 75 18.74 18.87 -16.70
N SER A 76 18.22 20.10 -16.56
CA SER A 76 17.52 20.53 -15.35
C SER A 76 16.23 19.73 -15.10
N ARG A 77 15.41 19.51 -16.14
CA ARG A 77 14.19 18.68 -16.04
C ARG A 77 14.51 17.25 -15.62
N MET A 78 15.50 16.63 -16.25
CA MET A 78 15.92 15.27 -15.92
C MET A 78 16.44 15.18 -14.48
N GLY A 79 17.22 16.17 -14.03
CA GLY A 79 17.71 16.24 -12.66
C GLY A 79 16.60 16.36 -11.62
N ALA A 80 15.59 17.19 -11.89
CA ALA A 80 14.41 17.35 -11.04
C ALA A 80 13.54 16.08 -11.00
N GLU A 81 13.32 15.43 -12.15
CA GLU A 81 12.63 14.14 -12.19
C GLU A 81 13.39 13.06 -11.42
N ALA A 82 14.70 12.95 -11.58
CA ALA A 82 15.49 11.96 -10.85
C ALA A 82 15.46 12.19 -9.34
N LEU A 83 15.51 13.45 -8.89
CA LEU A 83 15.45 13.78 -7.46
C LEU A 83 14.05 13.49 -6.88
N SER A 84 12.95 13.76 -7.60
CA SER A 84 11.60 13.44 -7.14
C SER A 84 11.34 11.93 -7.08
N LEU A 85 11.85 11.17 -8.04
CA LEU A 85 11.79 9.71 -8.03
C LEU A 85 12.59 9.12 -6.87
N VAL A 86 13.77 9.68 -6.57
CA VAL A 86 14.54 9.29 -5.38
C VAL A 86 13.79 9.61 -4.09
N ALA A 87 13.12 10.76 -4.02
CA ALA A 87 12.26 11.11 -2.89
C ALA A 87 11.12 10.10 -2.69
N ALA A 88 10.41 9.75 -3.77
CA ALA A 88 9.29 8.80 -3.74
C ALA A 88 9.72 7.36 -3.39
N LEU A 89 10.92 6.96 -3.79
CA LEU A 89 11.48 5.65 -3.46
C LEU A 89 12.02 5.60 -2.04
N GLY A 90 12.55 6.70 -1.50
CA GLY A 90 13.05 6.70 -0.14
C GLY A 90 14.41 6.01 0.06
N PRO A 91 14.99 6.13 1.26
CA PRO A 91 16.31 5.57 1.57
C PRO A 91 16.34 4.04 1.57
N LYS A 92 15.18 3.39 1.70
CA LYS A 92 15.06 1.92 1.71
C LYS A 92 15.41 1.30 0.36
N TYR A 93 14.99 1.92 -0.75
CA TYR A 93 15.11 1.33 -2.08
C TYR A 93 16.28 1.92 -2.88
N VAL A 94 16.67 3.18 -2.62
CA VAL A 94 17.78 3.86 -3.31
C VAL A 94 18.75 4.55 -2.34
N PRO A 95 19.34 3.83 -1.37
CA PRO A 95 20.10 4.43 -0.26
C PRO A 95 21.24 5.35 -0.73
N ASP A 96 22.02 4.92 -1.72
CA ASP A 96 23.16 5.71 -2.22
C ASP A 96 22.74 6.96 -2.98
N GLN A 97 21.61 6.91 -3.71
CA GLN A 97 21.11 8.09 -4.42
C GLN A 97 20.42 9.06 -3.46
N TRP A 98 19.71 8.52 -2.46
CA TRP A 98 19.12 9.29 -1.37
C TRP A 98 20.18 10.11 -0.65
N GLN A 99 21.25 9.45 -0.19
CA GLN A 99 22.33 10.12 0.53
C GLN A 99 23.04 11.17 -0.34
N ARG A 100 23.24 10.90 -1.64
CA ARG A 100 23.92 11.83 -2.54
C ARG A 100 23.08 13.03 -2.94
N ARG A 101 21.77 12.86 -3.12
CA ARG A 101 20.90 13.87 -3.73
C ARG A 101 20.03 14.62 -2.72
N ILE A 102 19.57 13.94 -1.67
CA ILE A 102 18.77 14.52 -0.60
C ILE A 102 19.65 14.81 0.61
N GLY A 103 20.56 13.90 0.97
CA GLY A 103 21.58 14.14 2.00
C GLY A 103 21.06 14.23 3.43
N VAL A 104 19.76 14.01 3.64
CA VAL A 104 19.14 13.99 4.96
C VAL A 104 19.16 12.57 5.50
N ALA A 105 19.93 12.37 6.57
CA ALA A 105 19.87 11.19 7.41
C ALA A 105 18.95 11.50 8.60
N GLY A 106 17.64 11.39 8.44
CA GLY A 106 16.72 11.78 9.50
C GLY A 106 15.28 11.98 9.05
N ASP A 107 14.53 12.70 9.87
CA ASP A 107 13.13 13.05 9.63
C ASP A 107 13.01 14.03 8.45
N LEU A 108 12.25 13.63 7.44
CA LEU A 108 12.01 14.44 6.26
C LEU A 108 11.20 15.70 6.58
N GLU A 109 10.35 15.67 7.60
CA GLU A 109 9.61 16.86 8.04
C GLU A 109 10.55 17.89 8.68
N GLU A 110 11.57 17.44 9.40
CA GLU A 110 12.61 18.31 9.96
C GLU A 110 13.43 18.96 8.84
N ALA A 111 13.74 18.21 7.78
CA ALA A 111 14.46 18.71 6.62
C ALA A 111 13.75 19.86 5.88
N LEU A 112 12.41 19.91 5.89
CA LEU A 112 11.68 21.05 5.31
C LEU A 112 12.01 22.36 6.04
N THR A 113 12.33 22.29 7.33
CA THR A 113 12.67 23.46 8.15
C THR A 113 14.15 23.88 8.06
N ASP A 114 15.02 23.04 7.47
CA ASP A 114 16.45 23.32 7.37
C ASP A 114 16.72 24.47 6.38
N ALA A 115 17.18 25.61 6.89
CA ALA A 115 17.49 26.79 6.07
C ALA A 115 18.66 26.58 5.09
N THR A 116 19.47 25.53 5.29
CA THR A 116 20.63 25.23 4.44
C THR A 116 20.27 24.43 3.18
N LEU A 117 19.12 23.75 3.18
CA LEU A 117 18.67 22.99 2.03
C LEU A 117 18.14 23.91 0.92
N PRO A 118 18.52 23.67 -0.35
CA PRO A 118 17.95 24.40 -1.47
C PRO A 118 16.42 24.23 -1.53
N GLU A 119 15.71 25.31 -1.85
CA GLU A 119 14.24 25.31 -1.90
C GLU A 119 13.67 24.22 -2.83
N MET A 120 14.33 23.99 -3.97
CA MET A 120 13.95 22.93 -4.90
C MET A 120 14.03 21.52 -4.27
N VAL A 121 14.99 21.29 -3.38
CA VAL A 121 15.12 20.01 -2.65
C VAL A 121 13.99 19.88 -1.64
N LYS A 122 13.63 20.97 -0.94
CA LYS A 122 12.51 20.99 0.00
C LYS A 122 11.17 20.67 -0.66
N MET A 123 10.84 21.33 -1.77
CA MET A 123 9.60 21.04 -2.52
C MET A 123 9.50 19.57 -2.93
N GLN A 124 10.64 18.92 -3.20
CA GLN A 124 10.68 17.52 -3.60
C GLN A 124 10.62 16.56 -2.41
N ILE A 125 11.23 16.92 -1.27
CA ILE A 125 11.02 16.22 0.00
C ILE A 125 9.54 16.29 0.38
N GLU A 126 8.90 17.46 0.24
CA GLU A 126 7.47 17.65 0.50
C GLU A 126 6.61 16.77 -0.41
N ALA A 127 6.94 16.69 -1.71
CA ALA A 127 6.26 15.79 -2.64
C ALA A 127 6.43 14.31 -2.26
N GLY A 128 7.63 13.90 -1.84
CA GLY A 128 7.88 12.55 -1.34
C GLY A 128 7.07 12.24 -0.07
N LEU A 129 7.05 13.17 0.89
CA LEU A 129 6.23 13.07 2.10
C LEU A 129 4.73 13.01 1.80
N ALA A 130 4.26 13.71 0.77
CA ALA A 130 2.87 13.64 0.34
C ALA A 130 2.53 12.23 -0.16
N ILE A 131 3.44 11.57 -0.90
CA ILE A 131 3.27 10.17 -1.31
C ILE A 131 3.19 9.27 -0.09
N ASP A 132 4.09 9.43 0.88
CA ASP A 132 4.07 8.64 2.12
C ASP A 132 2.78 8.85 2.95
N LYS A 133 2.26 10.08 2.99
CA LYS A 133 0.98 10.41 3.64
C LYS A 133 -0.20 9.74 2.92
N ILE A 134 -0.24 9.79 1.59
CA ILE A 134 -1.25 9.09 0.78
C ILE A 134 -1.16 7.58 1.02
N GLU A 135 0.05 7.01 1.08
CA GLU A 135 0.24 5.59 1.41
C GLU A 135 -0.28 5.25 2.81
N ALA A 136 -0.06 6.13 3.79
CA ALA A 136 -0.56 5.93 5.15
C ALA A 136 -2.09 6.01 5.21
N GLU A 137 -2.71 6.98 4.53
CA GLU A 137 -4.16 7.10 4.42
C GLU A 137 -4.79 5.88 3.74
N LEU A 138 -4.18 5.37 2.66
CA LEU A 138 -4.62 4.13 2.00
C LEU A 138 -4.63 2.94 2.96
N ARG A 139 -3.63 2.84 3.87
CA ARG A 139 -3.60 1.79 4.90
C ARG A 139 -4.67 1.98 5.98
N LEU A 140 -5.02 3.22 6.32
CA LEU A 140 -6.03 3.54 7.33
C LEU A 140 -7.46 3.27 6.83
N LEU A 141 -7.77 3.62 5.58
CA LEU A 141 -9.10 3.42 4.98
C LEU A 141 -9.53 1.95 4.90
N GLU A 142 -8.61 1.00 5.02
CA GLU A 142 -8.89 -0.45 4.98
C GLU A 142 -8.82 -1.12 6.36
N GLY A 143 -8.48 -0.36 7.41
CA GLY A 143 -8.42 -0.81 8.81
C GLY A 143 -9.73 -0.73 9.58
N ASP A 144 -10.73 0.01 9.06
CA ASP A 144 -12.13 0.09 9.56
C ASP A 144 -13.06 -0.90 8.82
#